data_AF-A0A521S1Y2-F1
#
_entry.id   AF-A0A521S1Y2-F1
#
_cell.length_a   1.000
_cell.length_b   1.000
_cell.length_c   1.000
_cell.angle_alpha   90.00
_cell.angle_beta   90.00
_cell.angle_gamma   90.00
#
_symmetry.space_group_name_H-M   'P 1'
#
loop_
_entity.id
_entity.type
_entity.pdbx_description
1 polymer ?
#
loop_
_entity_poly.entity_id
_entity_poly.type
_entity_poly.pdbx_seq_one_letter_code
_entity_poly.pdbx_strand_id
1 'polypeptide(L)'
;MLEVNNFNAIRISLASPDQIREWSKGEVTKPETINYRTLKPEKDGLFDERIFGPTKDWECYCGKYKRIRYKGIICDKCGVEVTRSKVRRERMGHI
;
A
#
# COMPACT_ATOMS: atom_id res chain seq x y z
N MET A 1 17.76 8.93 0.04
CA MET A 1 16.94 9.40 1.17
C MET A 1 16.57 10.81 0.78
N LEU A 2 15.29 11.12 0.55
CA LEU A 2 14.89 12.47 0.15
C LEU A 2 15.33 13.43 1.27
N GLU A 3 16.07 14.47 0.92
CA GLU A 3 16.47 15.53 1.85
C GLU A 3 15.23 16.33 2.24
N VAL A 4 14.57 15.91 3.32
CA VAL A 4 13.40 16.61 3.88
C VAL A 4 13.78 17.97 4.47
N ASN A 5 15.07 18.28 4.59
CA ASN A 5 15.56 19.43 5.36
C ASN A 5 15.75 20.71 4.54
N ASN A 6 15.56 20.69 3.22
CA ASN A 6 15.78 21.87 2.37
C ASN A 6 14.46 22.47 1.88
N PHE A 7 13.74 23.18 2.77
CA PHE A 7 12.57 23.98 2.44
C PHE A 7 12.56 25.28 3.23
N ASN A 8 12.03 26.36 2.64
CA ASN A 8 11.98 27.68 3.29
C ASN A 8 10.73 27.88 4.16
N ALA A 9 9.63 27.17 3.86
CA ALA A 9 8.37 27.25 4.60
C ALA A 9 7.52 25.98 4.41
N ILE A 10 6.63 25.70 5.36
CA ILE A 10 5.60 24.66 5.28
C ILE A 10 4.23 25.33 5.19
N ARG A 11 3.40 24.88 4.25
CA ARG A 11 2.01 25.33 4.11
C ARG A 11 1.05 24.25 4.55
N ILE A 12 -0.03 24.67 5.22
CA ILE A 12 -1.19 23.84 5.54
C ILE A 12 -2.43 24.44 4.89
N SER A 13 -3.32 23.58 4.38
CA SER A 13 -4.59 23.97 3.77
C SER A 13 -5.61 22.85 3.90
N LEU A 14 -6.89 23.17 3.71
CA LEU A 14 -7.93 22.16 3.59
C LEU A 14 -7.67 21.29 2.35
N ALA A 15 -7.87 19.98 2.50
CA ALA A 15 -7.78 19.02 1.41
C ALA A 15 -9.16 18.86 0.75
N SER A 16 -9.21 19.03 -0.56
CA SER A 16 -10.41 18.73 -1.35
C SER A 16 -10.60 17.20 -1.51
N PRO A 17 -11.82 16.72 -1.80
CA PRO A 17 -12.05 15.30 -2.07
C PRO A 17 -11.15 14.72 -3.17
N ASP A 18 -10.83 15.51 -4.20
CA ASP A 18 -9.98 15.07 -5.29
C ASP A 18 -8.52 14.93 -4.86
N GLN A 19 -8.02 15.82 -4.00
CA GLN A 19 -6.69 15.67 -3.39
C GLN A 19 -6.60 14.43 -2.50
N ILE A 20 -7.65 14.11 -1.74
CA ILE A 20 -7.69 12.89 -0.91
C ILE A 20 -7.61 11.63 -1.80
N ARG A 21 -8.33 11.64 -2.93
CA ARG A 21 -8.27 10.53 -3.90
C ARG A 21 -6.90 10.43 -4.59
N GLU A 22 -6.25 11.55 -4.89
CA GLU A 22 -4.91 11.59 -5.48
C GLU A 22 -3.85 10.96 -4.57
N TRP A 23 -3.94 11.18 -3.27
CA TRP A 23 -3.04 10.57 -2.28
C TRP A 23 -3.24 9.07 -2.11
N SER A 24 -4.45 8.60 -2.40
CA SER A 24 -4.85 7.23 -2.15
C SER A 24 -4.29 6.25 -3.17
N LYS A 25 -3.98 5.04 -2.73
CA LYS A 25 -3.62 3.90 -3.58
C LYS A 25 -4.78 2.92 -3.79
N GLY A 26 -5.94 3.20 -3.21
CA GLY A 26 -7.13 2.39 -3.37
C GLY A 26 -8.19 2.67 -2.31
N GLU A 27 -9.41 2.22 -2.61
CA GLU A 27 -10.58 2.33 -1.75
C GLU A 27 -10.67 1.12 -0.81
N VAL A 28 -10.96 1.36 0.47
CA VAL A 28 -11.24 0.33 1.46
C VAL A 28 -12.75 0.16 1.55
N THR A 29 -13.25 -0.96 1.05
CA THR A 29 -14.70 -1.20 0.97
C THR A 29 -15.22 -2.10 2.09
N LYS A 30 -14.33 -2.80 2.79
CA LYS A 30 -14.72 -3.75 3.83
C LYS A 30 -14.07 -3.50 5.18
N PRO A 31 -14.75 -3.85 6.29
CA PRO A 31 -14.24 -3.61 7.63
C PRO A 31 -13.24 -4.68 8.11
N GLU A 32 -13.06 -5.80 7.38
CA GLU A 32 -12.18 -6.86 7.84
C GLU A 32 -10.71 -6.44 7.86
N THR A 33 -9.95 -7.07 8.76
CA THR A 33 -8.55 -6.73 9.01
C THR A 33 -7.62 -7.81 8.51
N ILE A 34 -7.48 -8.88 9.28
CA ILE A 34 -6.64 -10.04 8.99
C ILE A 34 -7.43 -11.32 9.25
N ASN A 35 -7.11 -12.35 8.49
CA ASN A 35 -7.66 -13.68 8.70
C ASN A 35 -7.08 -14.32 9.96
N TYR A 36 -7.94 -14.79 10.88
CA TYR A 36 -7.47 -15.38 12.14
C TYR A 36 -6.68 -16.68 12.00
N ARG A 37 -6.89 -17.47 10.93
CA ARG A 37 -6.16 -18.73 10.71
C ARG A 37 -4.84 -18.51 10.00
N THR A 38 -4.87 -17.74 8.92
CA THR A 38 -3.70 -17.57 8.04
C THR A 38 -2.81 -16.39 8.44
N LEU A 39 -3.33 -15.51 9.31
CA LEU A 39 -2.71 -14.23 9.70
C LEU A 39 -2.41 -13.33 8.48
N LYS A 40 -3.07 -13.58 7.35
CA LYS A 40 -2.93 -12.79 6.14
C LYS A 40 -3.98 -11.66 6.12
N PRO A 41 -3.64 -10.48 5.57
CA PRO A 41 -4.62 -9.42 5.35
C PRO A 41 -5.79 -9.89 4.48
N GLU A 42 -6.99 -9.41 4.81
CA GLU A 42 -8.18 -9.62 3.98
C GLU A 42 -8.19 -8.66 2.79
N LYS A 43 -8.71 -9.13 1.65
CA LYS A 43 -8.78 -8.34 0.42
C LYS A 43 -9.87 -7.28 0.52
N ASP A 44 -9.56 -6.07 0.07
CA ASP A 44 -10.40 -4.87 0.15
C ASP A 44 -10.66 -4.37 1.59
N GLY A 45 -9.94 -4.94 2.57
CA GLY A 45 -10.01 -4.59 3.98
C GLY A 45 -8.98 -3.56 4.43
N LEU A 46 -8.96 -3.27 5.73
CA LEU A 46 -8.13 -2.22 6.33
C LEU A 46 -6.61 -2.46 6.21
N PHE A 47 -6.19 -3.69 5.89
CA PHE A 47 -4.77 -4.04 5.74
C PHE A 47 -4.41 -4.56 4.34
N ASP A 48 -5.31 -4.42 3.34
CA ASP A 48 -5.14 -4.98 1.99
C ASP A 48 -3.76 -4.64 1.39
N GLU A 49 -3.03 -5.69 1.01
CA GLU A 49 -1.71 -5.57 0.42
C GLU A 49 -1.71 -4.91 -0.96
N ARG A 50 -2.83 -4.93 -1.69
CA ARG A 50 -2.96 -4.26 -2.98
C ARG A 50 -2.93 -2.73 -2.82
N ILE A 51 -3.58 -2.21 -1.78
CA ILE A 51 -3.68 -0.79 -1.48
C ILE A 51 -2.39 -0.32 -0.80
N PHE A 52 -2.06 -0.93 0.32
CA PHE A 52 -0.99 -0.45 1.20
C PHE A 52 0.39 -1.01 0.83
N GLY A 53 0.47 -2.06 0.02
CA GLY A 53 1.70 -2.74 -0.36
C GLY A 53 1.94 -4.06 0.40
N PRO A 54 2.96 -4.84 0.02
CA PRO A 54 3.12 -6.21 0.52
C PRO A 54 3.55 -6.26 1.99
N THR A 55 3.11 -7.27 2.74
CA THR A 55 3.54 -7.48 4.14
C THR A 55 5.00 -7.92 4.23
N LYS A 56 5.47 -8.66 3.22
CA LYS A 56 6.85 -9.17 3.13
C LYS A 56 7.58 -8.51 1.98
N ASP A 57 8.87 -8.27 2.17
CA ASP A 57 9.71 -7.69 1.12
C ASP A 57 9.74 -8.58 -0.12
N TRP A 58 9.40 -7.99 -1.27
CA TRP A 58 9.47 -8.64 -2.58
C TRP A 58 8.59 -9.90 -2.72
N GLU A 59 7.48 -9.98 -1.99
CA GLU A 59 6.53 -11.09 -2.09
C GLU A 59 5.10 -10.56 -2.26
N CYS A 60 4.40 -11.06 -3.28
CA CYS A 60 2.98 -10.77 -3.47
C CYS A 60 2.09 -11.68 -2.59
N TYR A 61 0.87 -11.24 -2.30
CA TYR A 61 -0.10 -11.96 -1.45
C TYR A 61 -0.30 -13.45 -1.76
N CYS A 62 -0.48 -13.77 -3.05
CA CYS A 62 -0.73 -15.14 -3.52
C CYS A 62 0.52 -16.00 -3.60
N GLY A 63 1.71 -15.40 -3.46
CA GLY A 63 2.99 -16.09 -3.52
C GLY A 63 3.48 -16.47 -4.93
N LYS A 64 2.79 -16.05 -6.00
CA LYS A 64 3.22 -16.29 -7.39
C LYS A 64 4.58 -15.62 -7.69
N TYR A 65 4.71 -14.35 -7.32
CA TYR A 65 5.95 -13.59 -7.44
C TYR A 65 6.60 -13.44 -6.07
N LYS A 66 7.85 -13.92 -5.97
CA LYS A 66 8.68 -13.90 -4.76
C LYS A 66 10.13 -13.57 -5.12
N ARG A 67 10.82 -12.89 -4.20
CA ARG A 67 12.23 -12.44 -4.30
C ARG A 67 12.40 -11.20 -5.17
N ILE A 68 13.54 -10.54 -4.98
CA ILE A 68 13.88 -9.24 -5.56
C ILE A 68 13.88 -9.20 -7.10
N ARG A 69 14.00 -10.34 -7.78
CA ARG A 69 14.01 -10.41 -9.26
C ARG A 69 12.71 -9.92 -9.91
N TYR A 70 11.60 -9.94 -9.18
CA TYR A 70 10.29 -9.47 -9.67
C TYR A 70 9.96 -8.05 -9.19
N LYS A 71 10.97 -7.29 -8.73
CA LYS A 71 10.82 -5.91 -8.27
C LYS A 71 10.02 -5.07 -9.28
N GLY A 72 8.99 -4.39 -8.79
CA GLY A 72 8.15 -3.48 -9.57
C GLY A 72 7.03 -4.16 -10.37
N ILE A 73 6.94 -5.50 -10.37
CA ILE A 73 5.85 -6.21 -11.05
C ILE A 73 4.58 -6.15 -10.19
N ILE A 74 3.47 -5.81 -10.82
CA ILE A 74 2.14 -5.96 -10.24
C ILE A 74 1.65 -7.38 -10.55
N CYS A 75 1.30 -8.15 -9.51
CA CYS A 75 0.84 -9.51 -9.69
C CYS A 75 -0.51 -9.54 -10.44
N ASP A 76 -0.56 -10.26 -11.55
CA ASP A 76 -1.79 -10.50 -12.33
C ASP A 76 -2.88 -11.24 -11.54
N LYS A 77 -2.52 -12.09 -10.58
CA LYS A 77 -3.49 -12.87 -9.79
C LYS A 77 -4.06 -12.11 -8.59
N CYS A 78 -3.23 -11.38 -7.84
CA CYS A 78 -3.65 -10.72 -6.60
C CYS A 78 -3.57 -9.19 -6.62
N GLY A 79 -3.06 -8.58 -7.70
CA GLY A 79 -2.92 -7.13 -7.84
C GLY A 79 -1.85 -6.49 -6.96
N VAL A 80 -1.14 -7.26 -6.15
CA VAL A 80 -0.12 -6.74 -5.24
C VAL A 80 1.16 -6.44 -5.99
N GLU A 81 1.68 -5.23 -5.80
CA GLU A 81 2.97 -4.79 -6.31
C GLU A 81 4.12 -5.39 -5.51
N VAL A 82 5.09 -5.98 -6.20
CA VAL A 82 6.27 -6.57 -5.60
C VAL A 82 7.29 -5.48 -5.30
N THR A 83 7.23 -4.96 -4.07
CA THR A 83 8.11 -3.90 -3.56
C THR A 83 8.54 -4.19 -2.12
N ARG A 84 9.24 -3.26 -1.47
CA ARG A 84 9.58 -3.37 -0.05
C ARG A 84 8.34 -3.12 0.81
N SER A 85 8.18 -3.88 1.88
CA SER A 85 7.13 -3.69 2.89
C SER A 85 7.14 -2.30 3.52
N LYS A 86 8.27 -1.59 3.48
CA LYS A 86 8.41 -0.20 3.94
C LYS A 86 7.36 0.75 3.35
N VAL A 87 6.92 0.53 2.11
CA VAL A 87 5.91 1.39 1.46
C VAL A 87 4.57 1.44 2.21
N ARG A 88 4.28 0.43 3.06
CA ARG A 88 3.08 0.40 3.92
C ARG A 88 3.03 1.54 4.94
N ARG A 89 4.14 2.25 5.15
CA ARG A 89 4.22 3.43 6.04
C ARG A 89 4.03 4.76 5.29
N GLU A 90 4.00 4.71 3.96
CA GLU A 90 3.97 5.89 3.09
C GLU A 90 2.71 5.93 2.20
N ARG A 91 2.11 4.77 1.90
CA ARG A 91 0.88 4.67 1.08
C ARG A 91 -0.37 4.91 1.93
N MET A 92 -1.25 5.76 1.41
CA MET A 92 -2.57 6.03 2.00
C MET A 92 -3.67 5.28 1.25
N GLY A 93 -4.79 5.03 1.95
CA GLY A 93 -6.05 4.54 1.40
C GLY A 93 -7.14 5.59 1.59
N HIS A 94 -8.31 5.38 0.98
CA HIS A 94 -9.50 6.19 1.25
C HIS A 94 -10.72 5.29 1.43
N ILE A 95 -11.82 5.87 1.90
CA ILE A 95 -13.15 5.29 1.98
C ILE A 95 -14.06 6.15 1.10
#